data_AF-A0A3A0EGV2-F1
#
_entry.id   AF-A0A3A0EGV2-F1
#
_cell.length_a   1.000
_cell.length_b   1.000
_cell.length_c   1.000
_cell.angle_alpha   90.00
_cell.angle_beta   90.00
_cell.angle_gamma   90.00
#
_symmetry.space_group_name_H-M   'P 1'
#
loop_
_entity.id
_entity.type
_entity.pdbx_description
1 polymer ?
#
loop_
_entity_poly.entity_id
_entity_poly.type
_entity_poly.pdbx_seq_one_letter_code
_entity_poly.pdbx_strand_id
1 'polypeptide(L)'
;VRIRAALPEGARLVALDERGADDDSIAFARRTREWQRDARPVAIVIGGPDGLDRSLLEEADEKLRLSSLTLPHALVRVVLAEQLFRAWSIGSGHPYHRGSAGSR
;
A
#
# COMPACT_ATOMS: atom_id res chain seq x y z
N VAL A 1 0.30 19.40 7.52
CA VAL A 1 1.33 20.27 6.89
C VAL A 1 2.61 19.50 6.53
N ARG A 2 3.26 18.76 7.45
CA ARG A 2 4.54 18.08 7.16
C ARG A 2 4.48 17.02 6.04
N ILE A 3 3.45 16.17 6.01
CA ILE A 3 3.35 15.10 5.00
C ILE A 3 3.21 15.68 3.60
N ARG A 4 2.30 16.66 3.40
CA ARG A 4 2.06 17.30 2.10
C ARG A 4 3.32 17.92 1.49
N ALA A 5 4.16 18.54 2.33
CA ALA A 5 5.43 19.11 1.90
C ALA A 5 6.47 18.07 1.45
N ALA A 6 6.30 16.80 1.83
CA ALA A 6 7.18 15.70 1.45
C ALA A 6 6.65 14.88 0.26
N LEU A 7 5.45 15.17 -0.25
CA LEU A 7 4.89 14.47 -1.41
C LEU A 7 5.63 14.91 -2.68
N PRO A 8 6.10 13.97 -3.52
CA PRO A 8 6.59 14.32 -4.84
C PRO A 8 5.49 14.97 -5.68
N GLU A 9 5.88 15.89 -6.56
CA GLU A 9 4.93 16.54 -7.48
C GLU A 9 4.25 15.50 -8.38
N GLY A 10 2.93 15.62 -8.53
CA GLY A 10 2.12 14.69 -9.33
C GLY A 10 2.05 13.25 -8.80
N ALA A 11 2.53 13.00 -7.58
CA ALA A 11 2.46 11.67 -6.99
C ALA A 11 1.01 11.22 -6.75
N ARG A 12 0.74 9.95 -7.03
CA ARG A 12 -0.46 9.27 -6.54
C ARG A 12 -0.38 9.17 -5.01
N LEU A 13 -1.34 9.76 -4.32
CA LEU A 13 -1.44 9.72 -2.87
C LEU A 13 -2.25 8.50 -2.42
N VAL A 14 -1.57 7.51 -1.83
CA VAL A 14 -2.18 6.31 -1.27
C VAL A 14 -2.14 6.40 0.25
N ALA A 15 -3.30 6.62 0.88
CA ALA A 15 -3.40 6.69 2.33
C ALA A 15 -3.65 5.31 2.93
N LEU A 16 -2.86 4.91 3.93
CA LEU A 16 -3.20 3.75 4.75
C LEU A 16 -4.27 4.13 5.76
N ASP A 17 -5.42 3.46 5.68
CA ASP A 17 -6.60 3.76 6.48
C ASP A 17 -7.37 2.47 6.78
N GLU A 18 -7.87 2.33 8.01
CA GLU A 18 -8.63 1.16 8.44
C GLU A 18 -9.94 0.97 7.67
N ARG A 19 -10.43 2.00 6.96
CA ARG A 19 -11.65 1.98 6.13
C ARG A 19 -11.33 1.95 4.64
N GLY A 20 -10.05 1.79 4.29
CA GLY A 20 -9.60 1.62 2.92
C GLY A 20 -10.01 0.28 2.32
N ALA A 21 -9.65 0.10 1.05
CA ALA A 21 -9.87 -1.16 0.34
C ALA A 21 -9.14 -2.33 1.04
N ASP A 22 -9.82 -3.46 1.16
CA ASP A 22 -9.33 -4.68 1.82
C ASP A 22 -8.80 -5.67 0.78
N ASP A 23 -7.61 -5.37 0.27
CA ASP A 23 -6.96 -6.17 -0.77
C ASP A 23 -6.30 -7.41 -0.16
N ASP A 24 -6.51 -8.58 -0.78
CA ASP A 24 -5.59 -9.70 -0.60
C ASP A 24 -4.26 -9.46 -1.34
N SER A 25 -3.27 -10.34 -1.15
CA SER A 25 -1.96 -10.16 -1.78
C SER A 25 -1.99 -10.17 -3.31
N ILE A 26 -2.98 -10.82 -3.96
CA ILE A 26 -3.09 -10.87 -5.42
C ILE A 26 -3.70 -9.56 -5.94
N ALA A 27 -4.75 -9.07 -5.29
CA ALA A 27 -5.35 -7.77 -5.57
C ALA A 27 -4.34 -6.64 -5.39
N PHE A 28 -3.57 -6.67 -4.29
CA PHE A 28 -2.50 -5.71 -4.05
C PHE A 28 -1.38 -5.80 -5.11
N ALA A 29 -1.01 -7.01 -5.53
CA ALA A 29 -0.04 -7.19 -6.62
C ALA A 29 -0.55 -6.62 -7.95
N ARG A 30 -1.83 -6.79 -8.28
CA ARG A 30 -2.43 -6.16 -9.46
C ARG A 30 -2.42 -4.63 -9.36
N ARG A 31 -2.80 -4.09 -8.19
CA ARG A 31 -2.81 -2.65 -7.93
C ARG A 31 -1.42 -2.02 -8.11
N THR A 32 -0.37 -2.64 -7.56
CA THR A 32 1.01 -2.14 -7.75
C THR A 32 1.48 -2.19 -9.21
N ARG A 33 1.00 -3.15 -10.02
CA ARG A 33 1.25 -3.16 -11.47
C ARG A 33 0.52 -2.04 -12.20
N GLU A 34 -0.70 -1.70 -11.78
CA GLU A 34 -1.44 -0.56 -12.34
C GLU A 34 -0.72 0.76 -12.05
N TRP A 35 -0.19 0.92 -10.83
CA TRP A 35 0.65 2.06 -10.48
C TRP A 35 1.89 2.19 -11.38
N GLN A 36 2.57 1.07 -11.66
CA GLN A 36 3.74 1.07 -12.55
C GLN A 36 3.38 1.48 -13.99
N ARG A 37 2.25 1.02 -14.52
CA ARG A 37 1.80 1.35 -15.89
C ARG A 37 1.45 2.82 -16.07
N ASP A 38 0.93 3.42 -15.01
CA ASP A 38 0.53 4.82 -14.98
C ASP A 38 1.72 5.78 -14.86
N ALA A 39 2.94 5.25 -14.64
CA ALA A 39 4.21 5.95 -14.76
C ALA A 39 4.32 7.26 -13.94
N ARG A 40 3.52 7.41 -12.88
CA ARG A 40 3.62 8.52 -11.92
C ARG A 40 4.22 8.04 -10.59
N PRO A 41 4.90 8.91 -9.83
CA PRO A 41 5.36 8.57 -8.49
C PRO A 41 4.19 8.10 -7.61
N VAL A 42 4.43 7.16 -6.69
CA VAL A 42 3.44 6.74 -5.70
C VAL A 42 3.94 7.10 -4.31
N ALA A 43 3.14 7.85 -3.56
CA ALA A 43 3.39 8.19 -2.18
C ALA A 43 2.41 7.41 -1.29
N ILE A 44 2.90 6.35 -0.64
CA ILE A 44 2.13 5.61 0.36
C ILE A 44 2.35 6.26 1.72
N VAL A 45 1.28 6.75 2.33
CA VAL A 45 1.33 7.54 3.55
C VAL A 45 0.79 6.74 4.73
N ILE A 46 1.55 6.76 5.82
CA ILE A 46 1.23 6.07 7.07
C ILE A 46 1.00 7.12 8.15
N GLY A 47 -0.17 7.09 8.78
CA GLY A 47 -0.52 7.99 9.89
C GLY A 47 0.29 7.74 11.16
N GLY A 48 0.33 8.75 12.03
CA GLY A 48 0.92 8.60 13.37
C GLY A 48 0.01 7.80 14.32
N PRO A 49 0.25 7.84 15.63
CA PRO A 49 -0.59 7.18 16.63
C PRO A 49 -2.08 7.56 16.53
N ASP A 50 -2.37 8.81 16.19
CA ASP A 50 -3.73 9.34 16.04
C ASP A 50 -4.31 9.16 14.63
N GLY A 51 -3.60 8.44 13.75
CA GLY A 51 -4.00 8.25 12.35
C GLY A 51 -3.59 9.40 11.42
N LEU A 52 -4.30 9.50 10.29
CA LEU A 52 -4.11 10.57 9.30
C LEU A 52 -5.17 11.65 9.48
N ASP A 53 -4.77 12.90 9.23
CA ASP A 53 -5.69 14.02 9.22
C ASP A 53 -6.79 13.80 8.17
N ARG A 54 -8.05 14.08 8.55
CA ARG A 54 -9.20 13.85 7.68
C ARG A 54 -9.10 14.55 6.33
N SER A 55 -8.56 15.77 6.30
CA SER A 55 -8.38 16.50 5.03
C SER A 55 -7.41 15.76 4.10
N LEU A 56 -6.37 15.12 4.64
CA LEU A 56 -5.42 14.35 3.84
C LEU A 56 -6.05 13.04 3.32
N LEU A 57 -6.92 12.42 4.12
CA LEU A 57 -7.69 11.26 3.67
C LEU A 57 -8.67 11.63 2.55
N GLU A 58 -9.27 12.82 2.58
CA GLU A 58 -10.18 13.30 1.54
C GLU A 58 -9.44 13.65 0.24
N GLU A 59 -8.18 14.09 0.33
CA GLU A 59 -7.30 14.35 -0.82
C GLU A 59 -6.67 13.09 -1.43
N ALA A 60 -6.69 11.96 -0.73
CA ALA A 60 -6.04 10.74 -1.20
C ALA A 60 -6.73 10.16 -2.44
N ASP A 61 -5.95 9.87 -3.48
CA ASP A 61 -6.42 9.17 -4.69
C ASP A 61 -6.94 7.77 -4.33
N GLU A 62 -6.30 7.13 -3.36
CA GLU A 62 -6.65 5.80 -2.88
C GLU A 62 -6.53 5.68 -1.36
N LYS A 63 -7.40 4.85 -0.78
CA LYS A 63 -7.29 4.39 0.60
C LYS A 63 -7.10 2.88 0.63
N LEU A 64 -6.12 2.41 1.38
CA LEU A 64 -5.78 1.00 1.49
C LEU A 64 -5.78 0.57 2.96
N ARG A 65 -6.48 -0.52 3.25
CA ARG A 65 -6.41 -1.21 4.54
C ARG A 65 -5.30 -2.26 4.46
N LEU A 66 -4.36 -2.24 5.40
CA LEU A 66 -3.37 -3.33 5.55
C LEU A 66 -3.84 -4.47 6.44
N SER A 67 -4.76 -4.20 7.36
CA SER A 67 -5.32 -5.19 8.27
C SER A 67 -6.64 -4.70 8.85
N SER A 68 -7.53 -5.63 9.19
CA SER A 68 -8.70 -5.37 10.03
C SER A 68 -8.32 -5.17 11.51
N LEU A 69 -7.07 -5.47 11.89
CA LEU A 69 -6.54 -5.20 13.23
C LEU A 69 -5.86 -3.84 13.29
N THR A 70 -5.92 -3.20 14.45
CA THR A 70 -5.11 -2.02 14.74
C THR A 70 -3.65 -2.44 14.92
N LEU A 71 -2.81 -2.06 13.96
CA LEU A 71 -1.37 -2.35 14.00
C LEU A 71 -0.61 -1.14 14.52
N PRO A 72 0.39 -1.31 15.40
CA PRO A 72 1.30 -0.23 15.76
C PRO A 72 1.99 0.33 14.51
N HIS A 73 2.13 1.65 14.40
CA HIS A 73 2.73 2.32 13.25
C HIS A 73 4.10 1.73 12.84
N ALA A 74 4.93 1.34 13.81
CA ALA A 74 6.21 0.70 13.55
C ALA A 74 6.07 -0.64 12.78
N LEU A 75 5.07 -1.45 13.16
CA LEU A 75 4.78 -2.72 12.49
C LEU A 75 4.16 -2.51 11.10
N VAL A 76 3.30 -1.50 10.96
CA VAL A 76 2.70 -1.12 9.67
C VAL A 76 3.76 -0.90 8.60
N ARG A 77 4.88 -0.22 8.93
CA ARG A 77 5.99 0.00 8.00
C ARG A 77 6.63 -1.31 7.51
N VAL A 78 6.83 -2.26 8.43
CA VAL A 78 7.45 -3.56 8.12
C VAL A 78 6.51 -4.40 7.26
N VAL A 79 5.22 -4.47 7.63
CA VAL A 79 4.20 -5.19 6.88
C VAL A 79 4.05 -4.62 5.47
N LEU A 80 3.98 -3.29 5.34
CA LEU A 80 3.91 -2.63 4.03
C LEU A 80 5.12 -2.99 3.15
N ALA A 81 6.35 -2.91 3.69
CA ALA A 81 7.56 -3.23 2.95
C ALA A 81 7.56 -4.69 2.46
N GLU A 82 7.13 -5.62 3.32
CA GLU A 82 7.01 -7.03 2.97
C GLU A 82 5.94 -7.25 1.89
N GLN A 83 4.77 -6.63 2.01
CA GLN A 83 3.70 -6.78 1.01
C GLN A 83 4.09 -6.15 -0.34
N LEU A 84 4.85 -5.06 -0.36
CA LEU A 84 5.40 -4.50 -1.60
C LEU A 84 6.39 -5.47 -2.25
N PHE A 85 7.27 -6.10 -1.46
CA PHE A 85 8.18 -7.13 -1.96
C PHE A 85 7.43 -8.37 -2.47
N ARG A 86 6.38 -8.80 -1.76
CA ARG A 86 5.50 -9.89 -2.18
C ARG A 86 4.77 -9.57 -3.48
N ALA A 87 4.22 -8.38 -3.60
CA ALA A 87 3.56 -7.90 -4.81
C ALA A 87 4.52 -7.89 -6.00
N TRP A 88 5.74 -7.40 -5.81
CA TRP A 88 6.80 -7.45 -6.82
C TRP A 88 7.17 -8.91 -7.19
N SER A 89 7.29 -9.80 -6.20
CA SER A 89 7.61 -11.21 -6.42
C SER A 89 6.53 -11.94 -7.22
N ILE A 90 5.24 -11.66 -6.93
CA ILE A 90 4.10 -12.14 -7.73
C ILE A 90 4.15 -11.52 -9.14
N GLY A 91 4.55 -10.24 -9.24
CA GLY A 91 4.86 -9.49 -10.45
C GLY A 91 5.80 -10.20 -11.41
N SER A 92 6.97 -10.59 -10.89
CA SER A 92 8.12 -11.08 -11.64
C SER A 92 8.14 -12.61 -11.84
N GLY A 93 7.16 -13.34 -11.27
CA GLY A 93 7.17 -14.81 -11.28
C GLY A 93 8.26 -15.41 -10.38
N HIS A 94 8.73 -14.66 -9.37
CA HIS A 94 9.83 -15.07 -8.51
C HIS A 94 9.43 -16.24 -7.57
N PRO A 95 10.34 -17.20 -7.29
CA PRO A 95 10.10 -18.34 -6.39
C PRO A 95 9.59 -18.05 -4.98
N TYR A 96 9.65 -16.79 -4.52
CA TYR A 96 9.13 -16.39 -3.22
C TYR A 96 7.60 -16.61 -3.11
N HIS A 97 6.89 -16.70 -4.24
CA HIS A 97 5.46 -17.05 -4.28
C HIS A 97 5.19 -18.58 -4.40
N ARG A 98 6.16 -19.46 -4.08
CA ARG A 98 5.94 -20.93 -4.08
C ARG A 98 5.02 -21.43 -2.93
N GLY A 99 3.86 -20.79 -2.75
CA GLY A 99 2.74 -21.25 -1.94
C GLY A 99 1.55 -21.77 -2.76
N SER A 100 1.70 -21.89 -4.08
CA SER A 100 0.67 -22.43 -4.99
C SER A 100 1.29 -23.31 -6.08
N ALA A 101 2.26 -24.15 -5.71
CA ALA A 101 2.54 -25.35 -6.48
C ALA A 101 1.70 -26.50 -5.90
N GLY A 102 0.46 -26.65 -6.41
CA GLY A 102 -0.30 -27.90 -6.31
C GLY A 102 -1.69 -27.81 -5.66
N SER A 103 -2.69 -27.36 -6.42
CA SER A 103 -3.98 -28.07 -6.54
C SER A 103 -4.82 -27.40 -7.61
N ARG A 104 -4.96 -28.08 -8.76
CA ARG A 104 -6.07 -28.03 -9.74
C ARG A 104 -6.58 -26.67 -10.18
#